data_AF-A0A094ANZ2-F1
#
_entry.id   AF-A0A094ANZ2-F1
#
_cell.length_a   1.000
_cell.length_b   1.000
_cell.length_c   1.000
_cell.angle_alpha   90.00
_cell.angle_beta   90.00
_cell.angle_gamma   90.00
#
_symmetry.space_group_name_H-M   'P 1'
#
loop_
_entity.id
_entity.type
_entity.pdbx_description
1 polymer ?
#
loop_
_entity_poly.entity_id
_entity_poly.type
_entity_poly.pdbx_seq_one_letter_code
_entity_poly.pdbx_strand_id
1 'polypeptide(L)'
;MSSLNSQSLLATTITGSSFLSGFLFALSYISIPAILKTPGIPEVTLVTLWRYVYFRGFHISPFLAVFSGICSITSSYTTVNKNTANRLILAGLFMIGVVPYTLITVSPTNRILMAREKLLIERSYAETNESATATSLEGGTMEDSRRLVNEWARLNYIRAALPAVGAVLAWTCW
;
A
#
# COMPACT_ATOMS: atom_id res chain seq x y z
N MET A 1 -16.17 23.74 24.62
CA MET A 1 -15.94 23.66 23.16
C MET A 1 -14.62 22.96 22.78
N SER A 2 -13.60 22.89 23.65
CA SER A 2 -12.33 22.21 23.35
C SER A 2 -12.39 20.67 23.30
N SER A 3 -13.25 20.03 24.11
CA SER A 3 -13.35 18.55 24.18
C SER A 3 -14.03 17.91 22.96
N LEU A 4 -15.08 18.54 22.42
CA LEU A 4 -15.85 18.03 21.28
C LEU A 4 -15.00 17.96 19.99
N ASN A 5 -14.11 18.94 19.81
CA ASN A 5 -13.21 19.00 18.67
C ASN A 5 -12.15 17.89 18.74
N SER A 6 -11.64 17.58 19.94
CA SER A 6 -10.64 16.51 20.12
C SER A 6 -11.22 15.12 19.84
N GLN A 7 -12.46 14.84 20.30
CA GLN A 7 -13.14 13.57 20.01
C GLN A 7 -13.39 13.34 18.52
N SER A 8 -13.76 14.40 17.79
CA SER A 8 -13.98 14.32 16.33
C SER A 8 -12.69 13.99 15.56
N LEU A 9 -11.56 14.56 15.99
CA LEU A 9 -10.24 14.27 15.42
C LEU A 9 -9.76 12.84 15.74
N LEU A 10 -10.03 12.34 16.95
CA LEU A 10 -9.73 10.95 17.32
C LEU A 10 -10.58 9.96 16.52
N ALA A 11 -11.89 10.22 16.39
CA ALA A 11 -12.78 9.41 15.57
C ALA A 11 -12.31 9.33 14.12
N THR A 12 -11.88 10.47 13.56
CA THR A 12 -11.30 10.55 12.21
C THR A 12 -10.02 9.72 12.11
N THR A 13 -9.12 9.86 13.08
CA THR A 13 -7.86 9.11 13.13
C THR A 13 -8.12 7.62 13.14
N ILE A 14 -8.98 7.13 14.03
CA ILE A 14 -9.24 5.71 14.23
C ILE A 14 -9.94 5.11 13.02
N THR A 15 -10.93 5.81 12.48
CA THR A 15 -11.66 5.36 11.29
C THR A 15 -10.74 5.32 10.08
N GLY A 16 -9.98 6.39 9.83
CA GLY A 16 -9.04 6.47 8.71
C GLY A 16 -7.91 5.45 8.80
N SER A 17 -7.37 5.24 10.00
CA SER A 17 -6.32 4.23 10.25
C SER A 17 -6.83 2.81 10.07
N SER A 18 -8.00 2.48 10.63
CA SER A 18 -8.60 1.15 10.52
C SER A 18 -8.99 0.84 9.08
N PHE A 19 -9.61 1.80 8.39
CA PHE A 19 -9.96 1.65 6.97
C PHE A 19 -8.73 1.46 6.10
N LEU A 20 -7.69 2.28 6.29
CA LEU A 20 -6.44 2.17 5.52
C LEU A 20 -5.76 0.82 5.76
N SER A 21 -5.69 0.36 7.02
CA SER A 21 -5.12 -0.94 7.37
C SER A 21 -5.89 -2.09 6.71
N GLY A 22 -7.22 -2.12 6.86
CA GLY A 22 -8.07 -3.17 6.29
C GLY A 22 -8.00 -3.20 4.77
N PHE A 23 -8.02 -2.04 4.13
CA PHE A 23 -7.85 -1.91 2.69
C PHE A 23 -6.50 -2.47 2.22
N LEU A 24 -5.39 -2.04 2.82
CA LEU A 24 -4.05 -2.52 2.47
C LEU A 24 -3.92 -4.02 2.69
N PHE A 25 -4.44 -4.53 3.81
CA PHE A 25 -4.46 -5.96 4.11
C PHE A 25 -5.23 -6.74 3.04
N ALA A 26 -6.41 -6.26 2.64
CA ALA A 26 -7.25 -6.91 1.64
C ALA A 26 -6.54 -7.03 0.27
N LEU A 27 -5.74 -6.04 -0.14
CA LEU A 27 -4.97 -6.14 -1.39
C LEU A 27 -4.04 -7.37 -1.36
N SER A 28 -3.32 -7.60 -0.25
CA SER A 28 -2.39 -8.73 -0.12
C SER A 28 -3.08 -10.05 0.19
N TYR A 29 -4.16 -10.04 0.96
CA TYR A 29 -4.83 -11.26 1.43
C TYR A 29 -5.82 -11.82 0.42
N ILE A 30 -6.51 -10.95 -0.32
CA ILE A 30 -7.57 -11.34 -1.25
C ILE A 30 -7.05 -11.24 -2.68
N SER A 31 -6.58 -10.06 -3.11
CA SER A 31 -6.30 -9.81 -4.53
C SER A 31 -5.07 -10.55 -5.03
N ILE A 32 -3.96 -10.55 -4.28
CA ILE A 32 -2.73 -11.22 -4.74
C ILE A 32 -2.89 -12.74 -4.89
N PRO A 33 -3.44 -13.49 -3.91
CA PRO A 33 -3.67 -14.91 -4.07
C PRO A 33 -4.62 -15.24 -5.22
N ALA A 34 -5.65 -14.42 -5.46
CA ALA A 34 -6.55 -14.59 -6.60
C ALA A 34 -5.79 -14.51 -7.94
N ILE A 35 -4.90 -13.52 -8.08
CA ILE A 35 -4.05 -13.37 -9.26
C ILE A 35 -3.09 -14.56 -9.40
N LEU A 36 -2.35 -14.91 -8.35
CA LEU A 36 -1.32 -15.95 -8.40
C LEU A 36 -1.88 -17.36 -8.60
N LYS A 37 -3.04 -17.68 -8.01
CA LYS A 37 -3.61 -19.04 -8.06
C LYS A 37 -4.48 -19.29 -9.30
N THR A 38 -4.70 -18.29 -10.16
CA THR A 38 -5.47 -18.47 -11.40
C THR A 38 -4.72 -19.42 -12.34
N PRO A 39 -5.27 -20.59 -12.69
CA PRO A 39 -4.63 -21.54 -13.61
C PRO A 39 -4.52 -20.98 -15.02
N GLY A 40 -3.39 -21.22 -15.69
CA GLY A 40 -3.20 -20.84 -17.09
C GLY A 40 -3.15 -19.34 -17.38
N ILE A 41 -3.06 -18.48 -16.36
CA ILE A 41 -2.99 -17.03 -16.55
C ILE A 41 -1.70 -16.64 -17.31
N PRO A 42 -1.80 -15.90 -18.43
CA PRO A 42 -0.62 -15.38 -19.12
C PRO A 42 0.19 -14.44 -18.22
N GLU A 43 1.51 -14.44 -18.35
CA GLU A 43 2.39 -13.61 -17.51
C GLU A 43 2.04 -12.12 -17.63
N VAL A 44 1.81 -11.62 -18.84
CA VAL A 44 1.41 -10.23 -19.09
C VAL A 44 0.13 -9.88 -18.31
N THR A 45 -0.89 -10.74 -18.36
CA THR A 45 -2.15 -10.54 -17.64
C THR A 45 -1.94 -10.54 -16.12
N LEU A 46 -1.10 -11.45 -15.61
CA LEU A 46 -0.77 -11.52 -14.18
C LEU A 46 -0.18 -10.20 -13.66
N VAL A 47 0.84 -9.68 -14.35
CA VAL A 47 1.53 -8.44 -13.94
C VAL A 47 0.61 -7.23 -14.13
N THR A 48 -0.17 -7.19 -15.22
CA THR A 48 -1.15 -6.13 -15.46
C THR A 48 -2.26 -6.08 -14.40
N LEU A 49 -2.79 -7.22 -13.97
CA LEU A 49 -3.77 -7.27 -12.87
C LEU A 49 -3.16 -6.75 -11.56
N TRP A 50 -1.91 -7.13 -11.25
CA TRP A 50 -1.21 -6.56 -10.12
C TRP A 50 -1.07 -5.04 -10.23
N ARG A 51 -0.73 -4.51 -11.42
CA ARG A 51 -0.61 -3.05 -11.62
C ARG A 51 -1.93 -2.34 -11.32
N TYR A 52 -3.06 -2.88 -11.79
CA TYR A 52 -4.37 -2.31 -11.50
C TYR A 52 -4.66 -2.30 -10.00
N VAL A 53 -4.39 -3.41 -9.30
CA VAL A 53 -4.52 -3.50 -7.83
C VAL A 53 -3.66 -2.43 -7.14
N TYR A 54 -2.41 -2.29 -7.55
CA TYR A 54 -1.48 -1.29 -7.01
C TYR A 54 -1.99 0.16 -7.20
N PHE A 55 -2.37 0.53 -8.42
CA PHE A 55 -2.79 1.91 -8.70
C PHE A 55 -4.09 2.31 -8.02
N ARG A 56 -5.01 1.37 -7.79
CA ARG A 56 -6.24 1.64 -7.03
C ARG A 56 -5.91 2.03 -5.58
N GLY A 57 -4.90 1.40 -4.98
CA GLY A 57 -4.43 1.77 -3.62
C GLY A 57 -3.54 3.00 -3.57
N PHE A 58 -2.70 3.21 -4.60
CA PHE A 58 -1.72 4.28 -4.64
C PHE A 58 -2.34 5.69 -4.49
N HIS A 59 -3.50 5.93 -5.10
CA HIS A 59 -4.13 7.25 -5.10
C HIS A 59 -4.82 7.59 -3.77
N ILE A 60 -5.38 6.60 -3.08
CA ILE A 60 -6.18 6.81 -1.86
C ILE A 60 -5.31 6.78 -0.60
N SER A 61 -4.31 5.88 -0.57
CA SER A 61 -3.55 5.58 0.66
C SER A 61 -2.79 6.78 1.24
N PRO A 62 -2.05 7.59 0.47
CA PRO A 62 -1.26 8.69 1.02
C PRO A 62 -2.14 9.77 1.66
N PHE A 63 -3.27 10.10 1.03
CA PHE A 63 -4.19 11.10 1.56
C PHE A 63 -4.76 10.65 2.91
N LEU A 64 -5.26 9.42 3.00
CA LEU A 64 -5.79 8.87 4.25
C LEU A 64 -4.72 8.79 5.34
N ALA A 65 -3.51 8.36 4.99
CA ALA A 65 -2.38 8.27 5.90
C ALA A 65 -2.02 9.64 6.50
N VAL A 66 -1.80 10.64 5.64
CA VAL A 66 -1.37 11.98 6.09
C VAL A 66 -2.48 12.69 6.84
N PHE A 67 -3.71 12.69 6.31
CA PHE A 67 -4.83 13.40 6.92
C PHE A 67 -5.13 12.87 8.33
N SER A 68 -5.28 11.55 8.46
CA SER A 68 -5.54 10.92 9.76
C SER A 68 -4.38 11.12 10.75
N GLY A 69 -3.13 11.10 10.23
CA GLY A 69 -1.95 11.35 11.06
C GLY A 69 -1.89 12.77 11.61
N ILE A 70 -2.24 13.77 10.79
CA ILE A 70 -2.35 15.18 11.22
C ILE A 70 -3.46 15.33 12.27
N CYS A 71 -4.62 14.69 12.10
CA CYS A 71 -5.68 14.71 13.10
C CYS A 71 -5.18 14.19 14.46
N SER A 72 -4.46 13.06 14.48
CA SER A 72 -3.90 12.48 15.70
C SER A 72 -2.90 13.40 16.39
N ILE A 73 -1.95 13.95 15.63
CA ILE A 73 -0.95 14.90 16.16
C ILE A 73 -1.64 16.16 16.67
N THR A 74 -2.66 16.67 15.98
CA THR A 74 -3.45 17.82 16.43
C THR A 74 -4.15 17.55 17.76
N SER A 75 -4.76 16.37 17.92
CA SER A 75 -5.36 15.96 19.20
C SER A 75 -4.34 15.95 20.34
N SER A 76 -3.09 15.58 20.08
CA SER A 76 -2.03 15.57 21.10
C SER A 76 -1.75 16.94 21.71
N TYR A 77 -1.79 18.03 20.91
CA TYR A 77 -1.56 19.39 21.40
C TYR A 77 -2.64 19.90 22.35
N THR A 78 -3.85 19.34 22.26
CA THR A 78 -4.96 19.67 23.16
C THR A 78 -5.01 18.77 24.39
N THR A 79 -4.13 17.77 24.48
CA THR A 79 -4.15 16.76 25.54
C THR A 79 -3.21 17.14 26.68
N VAL A 80 -3.76 17.34 27.89
CA VAL A 80 -2.98 17.71 29.09
C VAL A 80 -2.11 16.55 29.61
N ASN A 81 -2.61 15.31 29.51
CA ASN A 81 -1.86 14.14 29.95
C ASN A 81 -0.73 13.81 28.96
N LYS A 82 0.53 13.97 29.41
CA LYS A 82 1.73 13.73 28.58
C LYS A 82 1.80 12.32 28.00
N ASN A 83 1.39 11.28 28.75
CA ASN A 83 1.43 9.90 28.25
C ASN A 83 0.41 9.71 27.12
N THR A 84 -0.79 10.27 27.26
CA THR A 84 -1.81 10.25 26.20
C THR A 84 -1.36 11.07 24.98
N ALA A 85 -0.80 12.26 25.19
CA ALA A 85 -0.27 13.08 24.11
C ALA A 85 0.83 12.34 23.32
N ASN A 86 1.78 11.69 24.01
CA ASN A 86 2.84 10.90 23.37
C ASN A 86 2.29 9.73 22.53
N ARG A 87 1.25 9.03 23.02
CA ARG A 87 0.59 7.96 22.25
C ARG A 87 -0.08 8.49 20.99
N LEU A 88 -0.71 9.66 21.05
CA LEU A 88 -1.35 10.31 19.90
C LEU A 88 -0.34 10.83 18.87
N ILE A 89 0.81 11.35 19.31
CA ILE A 89 1.93 11.68 18.43
C ILE A 89 2.41 10.41 17.73
N LEU A 90 2.66 9.34 18.49
CA LEU A 90 3.13 8.08 17.93
C LEU A 90 2.13 7.48 16.94
N ALA A 91 0.83 7.52 17.25
CA ALA A 91 -0.22 7.09 16.33
C ALA A 91 -0.17 7.86 14.99
N GLY A 92 0.00 9.18 15.06
CA GLY A 92 0.14 10.01 13.86
C GLY A 92 1.42 9.73 13.07
N LEU A 93 2.54 9.46 13.75
CA LEU A 93 3.79 9.07 13.11
C LEU A 93 3.69 7.72 12.40
N PHE A 94 3.01 6.73 12.98
CA PHE A 94 2.76 5.46 12.31
C PHE A 94 1.91 5.62 11.04
N MET A 95 0.92 6.52 11.08
CA MET A 95 0.11 6.84 9.91
C MET A 95 0.93 7.54 8.82
N ILE A 96 1.61 8.65 9.14
CA ILE A 96 2.43 9.38 8.17
C ILE A 96 3.58 8.51 7.65
N GLY A 97 4.11 7.63 8.50
CA GLY A 97 5.19 6.67 8.19
C GLY A 97 4.87 5.67 7.07
N VAL A 98 3.60 5.48 6.72
CA VAL A 98 3.18 4.67 5.56
C VAL A 98 3.83 5.17 4.25
N VAL A 99 3.97 6.50 4.09
CA VAL A 99 4.53 7.12 2.89
C VAL A 99 6.03 6.84 2.75
N PRO A 100 6.91 7.21 3.72
CA PRO A 100 8.34 6.92 3.60
C PRO A 100 8.62 5.40 3.57
N TYR A 101 7.86 4.58 4.31
CA TYR A 101 7.94 3.13 4.20
C TYR A 101 7.72 2.65 2.75
N THR A 102 6.66 3.15 2.11
CA THR A 102 6.33 2.79 0.71
C THR A 102 7.43 3.21 -0.26
N LEU A 103 7.97 4.44 -0.11
CA LEU A 103 9.01 4.95 -0.98
C LEU A 103 10.31 4.16 -0.88
N ILE A 104 10.69 3.77 0.34
CA ILE A 104 11.97 3.08 0.60
C ILE A 104 11.88 1.59 0.28
N THR A 105 10.80 0.92 0.68
CA THR A 105 10.74 -0.55 0.69
C THR A 105 9.89 -1.14 -0.43
N VAL A 106 8.76 -0.52 -0.78
CA VAL A 106 7.80 -1.07 -1.76
C VAL A 106 8.10 -0.59 -3.17
N SER A 107 8.53 0.67 -3.32
CA SER A 107 8.80 1.28 -4.63
C SER A 107 9.83 0.55 -5.49
N PRO A 108 10.92 -0.03 -4.94
CA PRO A 108 11.85 -0.84 -5.74
C PRO A 108 11.13 -2.00 -6.45
N THR A 109 10.33 -2.78 -5.73
CA THR A 109 9.53 -3.88 -6.29
C THR A 109 8.52 -3.37 -7.31
N ASN A 110 7.85 -2.24 -7.03
CA ASN A 110 6.91 -1.64 -7.97
C ASN A 110 7.59 -1.29 -9.30
N ARG A 111 8.78 -0.67 -9.25
CA ARG A 111 9.52 -0.26 -10.46
C ARG A 111 9.90 -1.47 -11.31
N ILE A 112 10.35 -2.55 -10.69
CA ILE A 112 10.70 -3.79 -11.39
C ILE A 112 9.47 -4.39 -12.08
N LEU A 113 8.34 -4.50 -11.37
CA LEU A 113 7.10 -5.04 -11.93
C LEU A 113 6.53 -4.16 -13.07
N MET A 114 6.60 -2.84 -12.94
CA MET A 114 6.15 -1.90 -13.99
C MET A 114 7.04 -1.97 -15.24
N ALA A 115 8.37 -2.02 -15.06
CA ALA A 115 9.29 -2.20 -16.18
C ALA A 115 9.04 -3.52 -16.89
N ARG A 116 8.76 -4.57 -16.13
CA ARG A 116 8.46 -5.89 -16.65
C ARG A 116 7.15 -5.95 -17.43
N GLU A 117 6.08 -5.34 -16.92
CA GLU A 117 4.82 -5.25 -17.65
C GLU A 117 5.01 -4.57 -19.00
N LYS A 118 5.77 -3.47 -19.03
CA LYS A 118 6.08 -2.75 -20.27
C LYS A 118 6.78 -3.66 -21.29
N LEU A 119 7.80 -4.42 -20.87
CA LEU A 119 8.51 -5.36 -21.74
C LEU A 119 7.60 -6.49 -22.25
N LEU A 120 6.71 -7.03 -21.40
CA LEU A 120 5.77 -8.09 -21.78
C LEU A 120 4.73 -7.60 -22.79
N ILE A 121 4.24 -6.37 -22.62
CA ILE A 121 3.33 -5.72 -23.56
C ILE A 121 4.03 -5.50 -24.91
N GLU A 122 5.24 -4.95 -24.91
CA GLU A 122 6.03 -4.74 -26.13
C GLU A 122 6.29 -6.06 -26.87
N ARG A 123 6.63 -7.15 -26.16
CA ARG A 123 6.79 -8.49 -26.74
C ARG A 123 5.50 -8.99 -27.39
N SER A 124 4.35 -8.83 -26.72
CA SER A 124 3.06 -9.29 -27.26
C SER A 124 2.69 -8.60 -28.58
N TYR A 125 3.02 -7.30 -28.73
CA TYR A 125 2.82 -6.57 -29.97
C TYR A 125 3.80 -6.98 -31.07
N ALA A 126 5.05 -7.30 -30.72
CA ALA A 126 6.06 -7.77 -31.66
C ALA A 126 5.74 -9.17 -32.20
N GLU A 127 5.24 -10.08 -31.36
CA GLU A 127 4.80 -11.42 -31.79
C GLU A 127 3.58 -11.37 -32.72
N THR A 128 2.73 -10.35 -32.57
CA THR A 128 1.55 -10.14 -33.43
C THR A 128 1.94 -9.55 -34.80
N ASN A 129 3.06 -8.84 -34.88
CA ASN A 129 3.56 -8.19 -36.10
C ASN A 129 4.83 -8.91 -36.57
N GLU A 130 4.72 -9.89 -37.49
CA GLU A 130 5.80 -10.75 -38.05
C GLU A 130 7.10 -10.04 -38.52
N SER A 131 7.16 -8.70 -38.51
CA SER A 131 8.29 -7.90 -39.00
C SER A 131 9.16 -7.26 -37.90
N ALA A 132 8.88 -7.46 -36.61
CA ALA A 132 9.71 -6.89 -35.55
C ALA A 132 10.89 -7.80 -35.23
N THR A 133 12.11 -7.35 -35.55
CA THR A 133 13.37 -7.99 -35.17
C THR A 133 13.31 -8.34 -33.69
N ALA A 134 13.27 -9.64 -33.38
CA ALA A 134 13.28 -10.18 -32.02
C ALA A 134 14.62 -9.83 -31.37
N THR A 135 14.77 -8.58 -30.95
CA THR A 135 15.74 -8.22 -29.94
C THR A 135 15.28 -9.00 -28.73
N SER A 136 16.09 -9.97 -28.29
CA SER A 136 15.84 -10.76 -27.09
C SER A 136 15.84 -9.80 -25.91
N LEU A 137 14.70 -9.15 -25.68
CA LEU A 137 14.44 -8.34 -24.50
C LEU A 137 14.50 -9.32 -23.34
N GLU A 138 15.64 -9.28 -22.64
CA GLU A 138 15.96 -10.07 -21.46
C GLU A 138 15.03 -9.63 -20.32
N GLY A 139 13.76 -10.00 -20.44
CA GLY A 139 12.75 -9.91 -19.40
C GLY A 139 12.64 -11.30 -18.82
N GLY A 140 12.83 -11.43 -17.50
CA GLY A 140 12.97 -12.71 -16.80
C GLY A 140 11.81 -13.70 -16.98
N THR A 141 11.72 -14.69 -16.09
CA THR A 141 10.77 -15.81 -16.24
C THR A 141 9.43 -15.58 -15.55
N MET A 142 8.34 -16.21 -16.00
CA MET A 142 7.04 -16.17 -15.29
C MET A 142 7.16 -16.43 -13.76
N GLU A 143 8.10 -17.28 -13.36
CA GLU A 143 8.39 -17.53 -11.94
C GLU A 143 8.94 -16.29 -11.22
N ASP A 144 9.79 -15.50 -11.87
CA ASP A 144 10.24 -14.20 -11.34
C ASP A 144 9.08 -13.23 -11.17
N SER A 145 8.14 -13.17 -12.12
CA SER A 145 6.92 -12.34 -11.98
C SER A 145 6.10 -12.75 -10.76
N ARG A 146 5.86 -14.06 -10.59
CA ARG A 146 5.14 -14.62 -9.45
C ARG A 146 5.84 -14.29 -8.12
N ARG A 147 7.16 -14.47 -8.08
CA ARG A 147 7.99 -14.14 -6.92
C ARG A 147 7.92 -12.65 -6.56
N LEU A 148 8.04 -11.76 -7.54
CA LEU A 148 7.96 -10.31 -7.33
C LEU A 148 6.57 -9.87 -6.84
N VAL A 149 5.49 -10.42 -7.41
CA VAL A 149 4.13 -10.12 -6.97
C VAL A 149 3.88 -10.64 -5.55
N ASN A 150 4.42 -11.81 -5.20
CA ASN A 150 4.35 -12.35 -3.83
C ASN A 150 5.19 -11.51 -2.85
N GLU A 151 6.38 -11.06 -3.25
CA GLU A 151 7.22 -10.16 -2.46
C GLU A 151 6.51 -8.84 -2.18
N TRP A 152 5.88 -8.26 -3.20
CA TRP A 152 5.06 -7.07 -3.05
C TRP A 152 3.95 -7.27 -2.00
N ALA A 153 3.28 -8.43 -2.03
CA ALA A 153 2.23 -8.75 -1.06
C ALA A 153 2.77 -8.78 0.38
N ARG A 154 3.96 -9.37 0.57
CA ARG A 154 4.65 -9.43 1.87
C ARG A 154 4.98 -8.04 2.41
N LEU A 155 5.58 -7.19 1.58
CA LEU A 155 5.89 -5.80 1.95
C LEU A 155 4.61 -5.02 2.26
N ASN A 156 3.54 -5.26 1.51
CA ASN A 156 2.27 -4.60 1.75
C ASN A 156 1.56 -5.04 3.04
N TYR A 157 1.79 -6.26 3.55
CA TYR A 157 1.33 -6.63 4.91
C TYR A 157 1.99 -5.80 6.00
N ILE A 158 3.31 -5.58 5.89
CA ILE A 158 4.02 -4.70 6.82
C ILE A 158 3.45 -3.28 6.71
N ARG A 159 3.21 -2.81 5.48
CA ARG A 159 2.55 -1.52 5.24
C ARG A 159 1.19 -1.41 5.92
N ALA A 160 0.39 -2.48 5.92
CA ALA A 160 -0.92 -2.53 6.58
C ALA A 160 -0.83 -2.54 8.11
N ALA A 161 0.28 -3.01 8.68
CA ALA A 161 0.51 -3.03 10.12
C ALA A 161 0.76 -1.63 10.70
N LEU A 162 1.42 -0.72 9.96
CA LEU A 162 1.63 0.66 10.40
C LEU A 162 0.33 1.37 10.81
N PRO A 163 -0.70 1.49 9.93
CA PRO A 163 -1.96 2.10 10.31
C PRO A 163 -2.75 1.28 11.34
N ALA A 164 -2.55 -0.04 11.43
CA ALA A 164 -3.15 -0.84 12.51
C ALA A 164 -2.62 -0.43 13.89
N VAL A 165 -1.30 -0.26 14.01
CA VAL A 165 -0.66 0.24 15.24
C VAL A 165 -1.13 1.66 15.55
N GLY A 166 -1.23 2.52 14.53
CA GLY A 166 -1.81 3.86 14.67
C GLY A 166 -3.24 3.85 15.21
N ALA A 167 -4.10 2.97 14.68
CA ALA A 167 -5.48 2.80 15.14
C ALA A 167 -5.55 2.36 16.61
N VAL A 168 -4.75 1.36 17.02
CA VAL A 168 -4.71 0.87 18.40
C VAL A 168 -4.24 1.95 19.36
N LEU A 169 -3.16 2.67 19.02
CA LEU A 169 -2.65 3.75 19.86
C LEU A 169 -3.67 4.88 20.05
N ALA A 170 -4.35 5.29 18.97
CA ALA A 170 -5.40 6.30 19.04
C ALA A 170 -6.61 5.79 19.85
N TRP A 171 -7.01 4.52 19.67
CA TRP A 171 -8.12 3.90 20.40
C TRP A 171 -7.92 3.89 21.91
N THR A 172 -6.70 3.61 22.37
CA THR A 172 -6.38 3.67 23.82
C THR A 172 -6.44 5.07 24.44
N CYS A 173 -6.71 6.09 23.62
CA CYS A 173 -6.82 7.48 24.01
C CYS A 173 -8.23 8.07 23.77
N TRP A 174 -9.18 7.27 23.25
CA TRP A 174 -10.59 7.67 23.10
C TRP A 174 -11.26 7.79 24.46
#